data_AF-A0A3C1Z7P2-F1
#
_entry.id   AF-A0A3C1Z7P2-F1
#
_cell.length_a   1.000
_cell.length_b   1.000
_cell.length_c   1.000
_cell.angle_alpha   90.00
_cell.angle_beta   90.00
_cell.angle_gamma   90.00
#
_symmetry.space_group_name_H-M   'P 1'
#
loop_
_entity.id
_entity.type
_entity.pdbx_description
1 polymer ?
#
loop_
_entity_poly.entity_id
_entity_poly.type
_entity_poly.pdbx_seq_one_letter_code
_entity_poly.pdbx_strand_id
1 'polypeptide(L)'
;KAKMLAVERDLKQAPIRTDREIQQLSAQERTQLLQALFETYLKTVDDLNSLDGQPYFEVGAKTPIPPTQQDSTTKLYEIRVREALQHIVREPYFQEHTPKAVTHLLNGRVWTVAFVKIDQRDWATRTRVLPEEKAVVVGMRNQRLQPAAVLVNVHRLAAPDDPFYPDAQGLPMGALSTDQLARVIAREIQYNILEKSQSGHTAQDALTAPK
;
A
#
# COMPACT_ATOMS: atom_id res chain seq x y z
N LYS A 1 -7.61 -19.83 -14.16
CA LYS A 1 -6.27 -20.13 -13.56
C LYS A 1 -5.24 -19.22 -14.24
N ALA A 2 -5.11 -17.99 -13.77
CA ALA A 2 -4.10 -17.08 -14.32
C ALA A 2 -2.72 -17.55 -13.83
N LYS A 3 -1.82 -17.83 -14.76
CA LYS A 3 -0.40 -17.96 -14.46
C LYS A 3 0.04 -16.59 -13.94
N MET A 4 0.19 -16.46 -12.62
CA MET A 4 1.04 -15.43 -12.05
C MET A 4 2.39 -15.56 -12.76
N LEU A 5 2.69 -14.62 -13.65
CA LEU A 5 4.06 -14.34 -14.05
C LEU A 5 4.78 -13.91 -12.78
N ALA A 6 5.24 -14.90 -12.02
CA ALA A 6 6.26 -14.74 -11.02
C ALA A 6 7.52 -14.34 -11.79
N VAL A 7 7.60 -13.05 -12.15
CA VAL A 7 8.89 -12.40 -12.34
C VAL A 7 9.68 -12.79 -11.10
N GLU A 8 10.67 -13.66 -11.31
CA GLU A 8 11.49 -14.27 -10.28
C GLU A 8 12.08 -13.10 -9.49
N ARG A 9 11.50 -12.85 -8.32
CA ARG A 9 11.82 -11.65 -7.54
C ARG A 9 13.27 -11.80 -7.11
N ASP A 10 14.12 -10.82 -7.41
CA ASP A 10 15.47 -10.77 -6.85
C ASP A 10 15.40 -10.32 -5.38
N LEU A 11 14.83 -11.21 -4.56
CA LEU A 11 14.67 -10.98 -3.14
C LEU A 11 16.01 -10.81 -2.44
N LYS A 12 17.10 -11.38 -2.98
CA LYS A 12 18.45 -11.27 -2.42
C LYS A 12 19.01 -9.86 -2.57
N GLN A 13 18.74 -9.19 -3.69
CA GLN A 13 19.23 -7.83 -3.94
C GLN A 13 18.29 -6.74 -3.45
N ALA A 14 17.13 -7.08 -2.89
CA ALA A 14 16.20 -6.10 -2.32
C ALA A 14 16.93 -5.19 -1.29
N PRO A 15 16.90 -3.86 -1.44
CA PRO A 15 17.70 -2.93 -0.64
C PRO A 15 17.10 -2.71 0.76
N ILE A 16 16.76 -3.77 1.47
CA ILE A 16 16.14 -3.69 2.80
C ILE A 16 17.11 -3.08 3.81
N ARG A 17 16.60 -2.19 4.68
CA ARG A 17 17.33 -1.59 5.80
C ARG A 17 16.65 -1.92 7.13
N THR A 18 17.44 -1.94 8.20
CA THR A 18 16.92 -2.10 9.56
C THR A 18 16.26 -0.81 10.04
N ASP A 19 15.36 -0.93 11.01
CA ASP A 19 14.64 0.22 11.59
C ASP A 19 15.61 1.30 12.10
N ARG A 20 16.74 0.90 12.72
CA ARG A 20 17.77 1.81 13.21
C ARG A 20 18.47 2.58 12.08
N GLU A 21 18.77 1.91 10.98
CA GLU A 21 19.38 2.55 9.81
C GLU A 21 18.40 3.54 9.18
N ILE A 22 17.13 3.15 9.04
CA ILE A 22 16.09 3.99 8.45
C ILE A 22 15.90 5.29 9.24
N GLN A 23 15.97 5.24 10.57
CA GLN A 23 15.87 6.42 11.44
C GLN A 23 17.01 7.43 11.23
N GLN A 24 18.16 6.99 10.71
CA GLN A 24 19.33 7.84 10.47
C GLN A 24 19.34 8.42 9.05
N LEU A 25 18.45 7.95 8.17
CA LEU A 25 18.38 8.42 6.78
C LEU A 25 17.72 9.79 6.68
N SER A 26 18.31 10.65 5.86
CA SER A 26 17.68 11.87 5.37
C SER A 26 16.43 11.57 4.53
N ALA A 27 15.60 12.59 4.30
CA ALA A 27 14.43 12.47 3.41
C ALA A 27 14.81 12.03 1.98
N GLN A 28 15.96 12.50 1.48
CA GLN A 28 16.44 12.14 0.15
C GLN A 28 16.86 10.67 0.09
N GLU A 29 17.62 10.19 1.07
CA GLU A 29 18.05 8.79 1.14
C GLU A 29 16.86 7.83 1.29
N ARG A 30 15.86 8.20 2.10
CA ARG A 30 14.60 7.45 2.22
C ARG A 30 13.86 7.35 0.89
N THR A 31 13.82 8.46 0.14
CA THR A 31 13.16 8.50 -1.18
C THR A 31 13.88 7.62 -2.19
N GLN A 32 15.21 7.70 -2.26
CA GLN A 32 16.03 6.84 -3.13
C GLN A 32 15.89 5.37 -2.77
N LEU A 33 15.86 5.06 -1.47
CA LEU A 33 15.63 3.70 -0.98
C LEU A 33 14.28 3.15 -1.43
N LEU A 34 13.22 3.95 -1.32
CA LEU A 34 11.89 3.55 -1.79
C LEU A 34 11.84 3.33 -3.30
N GLN A 35 12.53 4.17 -4.09
CA GLN A 35 12.63 4.00 -5.55
C GLN A 35 13.28 2.66 -5.90
N ALA A 36 14.41 2.33 -5.27
CA ALA A 36 15.07 1.05 -5.47
C ALA A 36 14.20 -0.14 -5.00
N LEU A 37 13.37 0.04 -3.97
CA LEU A 37 12.36 -0.95 -3.58
C LEU A 37 11.29 -1.14 -4.66
N PHE A 38 10.80 -0.08 -5.32
CA PHE A 38 9.84 -0.23 -6.42
C PHE A 38 10.38 -1.03 -7.60
N GLU A 39 11.68 -0.95 -7.85
CA GLU A 39 12.33 -1.67 -8.95
C GLU A 39 12.50 -3.18 -8.66
N THR A 40 12.72 -3.54 -7.39
CA THR A 40 13.19 -4.88 -7.01
C THR A 40 12.23 -5.68 -6.13
N TYR A 41 11.36 -5.00 -5.36
CA TYR A 41 10.64 -5.60 -4.25
C TYR A 41 9.17 -5.16 -4.13
N LEU A 42 8.93 -3.86 -3.88
CA LEU A 42 7.61 -3.30 -3.62
C LEU A 42 6.84 -3.13 -4.93
N LYS A 43 5.72 -3.84 -5.09
CA LYS A 43 4.89 -3.74 -6.29
C LYS A 43 3.59 -2.97 -6.05
N THR A 44 3.10 -2.30 -7.09
CA THR A 44 1.74 -1.78 -7.20
C THR A 44 1.01 -2.59 -8.25
N VAL A 45 -0.07 -3.29 -7.89
CA VAL A 45 -0.71 -4.29 -8.77
C VAL A 45 -2.23 -4.20 -8.75
N ASP A 46 -2.85 -4.60 -9.85
CA ASP A 46 -4.29 -4.83 -9.96
C ASP A 46 -4.56 -6.29 -10.38
N ASP A 47 -4.06 -7.26 -9.61
CA ASP A 47 -4.10 -8.68 -9.97
C ASP A 47 -5.53 -9.25 -10.12
N LEU A 48 -6.53 -8.55 -9.58
CA LEU A 48 -7.94 -8.93 -9.64
C LEU A 48 -8.71 -8.21 -10.76
N ASN A 49 -8.02 -7.40 -11.58
CA ASN A 49 -8.64 -6.50 -12.56
C ASN A 49 -9.75 -5.64 -11.93
N SER A 50 -9.52 -5.18 -10.70
CA SER A 50 -10.47 -4.36 -9.93
C SER A 50 -10.69 -2.99 -10.54
N LEU A 51 -9.75 -2.51 -11.37
CA LEU A 51 -9.81 -1.24 -12.07
C LEU A 51 -10.15 -1.37 -13.56
N ASP A 52 -10.14 -2.59 -14.11
CA ASP A 52 -10.45 -2.84 -15.52
C ASP A 52 -11.89 -2.42 -15.85
N GLY A 53 -12.01 -1.57 -16.86
CA GLY A 53 -13.28 -0.95 -17.27
C GLY A 53 -13.98 -0.11 -16.19
N GLN A 54 -13.36 0.14 -15.03
CA GLN A 54 -13.95 0.98 -13.99
C GLN A 54 -13.75 2.47 -14.29
N PRO A 55 -14.74 3.32 -13.94
CA PRO A 55 -14.63 4.76 -14.10
C PRO A 55 -13.70 5.36 -13.04
N TYR A 56 -12.89 6.35 -13.39
CA TYR A 56 -11.90 6.93 -12.48
C TYR A 56 -12.40 8.23 -11.84
N PHE A 57 -11.68 8.77 -10.88
CA PHE A 57 -11.98 10.05 -10.22
C PHE A 57 -10.87 11.06 -10.45
N GLU A 58 -11.26 12.30 -10.74
CA GLU A 58 -10.38 13.46 -10.61
C GLU A 58 -10.20 13.84 -9.14
N VAL A 59 -9.10 14.52 -8.84
CA VAL A 59 -8.83 14.99 -7.48
C VAL A 59 -9.92 15.97 -7.04
N GLY A 60 -10.54 15.73 -5.90
CA GLY A 60 -11.65 16.51 -5.37
C GLY A 60 -13.02 16.18 -5.97
N ALA A 61 -13.10 15.31 -6.98
CA ALA A 61 -14.36 14.97 -7.63
C ALA A 61 -15.14 13.90 -6.86
N LYS A 62 -16.47 14.07 -6.76
CA LYS A 62 -17.38 13.05 -6.21
C LYS A 62 -17.99 12.16 -7.28
N THR A 63 -17.94 12.59 -8.54
CA THR A 63 -18.52 11.91 -9.69
C THR A 63 -17.40 11.25 -10.51
N PRO A 64 -17.50 9.95 -10.82
CA PRO A 64 -16.47 9.28 -11.58
C PRO A 64 -16.63 9.55 -13.09
N ILE A 65 -15.52 9.51 -13.81
CA ILE A 65 -15.39 9.73 -15.25
C ILE A 65 -15.17 8.38 -15.95
N PRO A 66 -15.93 8.07 -17.01
CA PRO A 66 -15.69 6.86 -17.79
C PRO A 66 -14.27 6.83 -18.39
N PRO A 67 -13.61 5.66 -18.42
CA PRO A 67 -12.28 5.56 -19.00
C PRO A 67 -12.35 5.77 -20.52
N THR A 68 -11.38 6.51 -21.07
CA THR A 68 -11.24 6.69 -22.53
C THR A 68 -10.49 5.53 -23.19
N GLN A 69 -9.67 4.80 -22.43
CA GLN A 69 -9.01 3.57 -22.84
C GLN A 69 -9.00 2.56 -21.68
N GLN A 70 -8.94 1.27 -22.01
CA GLN A 70 -9.11 0.17 -21.05
C GLN A 70 -8.09 0.20 -19.89
N ASP A 71 -6.81 0.52 -20.18
CA ASP A 71 -5.74 0.50 -19.17
C ASP A 71 -5.45 1.86 -18.51
N SER A 72 -6.18 2.92 -18.87
CA SER A 72 -5.87 4.28 -18.39
C SER A 72 -6.10 4.42 -16.88
N THR A 73 -7.13 3.75 -16.34
CA THR A 73 -7.48 3.83 -14.92
C THR A 73 -6.42 3.19 -14.03
N THR A 74 -5.90 2.02 -14.42
CA THR A 74 -4.87 1.30 -13.65
C THR A 74 -3.57 2.11 -13.55
N LYS A 75 -3.09 2.65 -14.68
CA LYS A 75 -1.88 3.48 -14.70
C LYS A 75 -2.05 4.77 -13.89
N LEU A 76 -3.22 5.41 -13.99
CA LEU A 76 -3.52 6.62 -13.22
C LEU A 76 -3.38 6.38 -11.72
N TYR A 77 -4.02 5.33 -11.21
CA TYR A 77 -4.00 5.04 -9.78
C TYR A 77 -2.67 4.47 -9.30
N GLU A 78 -1.97 3.72 -10.15
CA GLU A 78 -0.59 3.32 -9.88
C GLU A 78 0.31 4.52 -9.62
N ILE A 79 0.28 5.52 -10.51
CA ILE A 79 1.08 6.75 -10.37
C ILE A 79 0.73 7.46 -9.06
N ARG A 80 -0.56 7.71 -8.80
CA ARG A 80 -1.00 8.42 -7.58
C ARG A 80 -0.61 7.71 -6.29
N VAL A 81 -0.72 6.38 -6.25
CA VAL A 81 -0.31 5.60 -5.08
C VAL A 81 1.20 5.67 -4.89
N ARG A 82 2.00 5.53 -5.95
CA ARG A 82 3.47 5.63 -5.84
C ARG A 82 3.91 7.02 -5.41
N GLU A 83 3.23 8.07 -5.86
CA GLU A 83 3.45 9.44 -5.39
C GLU A 83 3.12 9.58 -3.90
N ALA A 84 1.99 9.05 -3.45
CA ALA A 84 1.61 9.06 -2.04
C ALA A 84 2.64 8.31 -1.17
N LEU A 85 3.12 7.14 -1.60
CA LEU A 85 4.15 6.38 -0.89
C LEU A 85 5.48 7.15 -0.81
N GLN A 86 5.89 7.82 -1.90
CA GLN A 86 7.06 8.70 -1.89
C GLN A 86 6.86 9.87 -0.92
N HIS A 87 5.66 10.46 -0.89
CA HIS A 87 5.31 11.53 0.03
C HIS A 87 5.43 11.08 1.49
N ILE A 88 4.96 9.86 1.82
CA ILE A 88 5.09 9.26 3.16
C ILE A 88 6.56 9.19 3.62
N VAL A 89 7.46 8.69 2.76
CA VAL A 89 8.86 8.50 3.15
C VAL A 89 9.69 9.78 3.07
N ARG A 90 9.20 10.82 2.39
CA ARG A 90 9.90 12.09 2.19
C ARG A 90 9.57 13.11 3.28
N GLU A 91 8.29 13.33 3.58
CA GLU A 91 7.90 14.44 4.45
C GLU A 91 8.15 14.16 5.94
N PRO A 92 8.67 15.13 6.72
CA PRO A 92 8.92 14.97 8.16
C PRO A 92 7.66 14.63 8.96
N TYR A 93 6.49 15.15 8.55
CA TYR A 93 5.21 14.91 9.19
C TYR A 93 4.96 13.43 9.48
N PHE A 94 5.26 12.54 8.51
CA PHE A 94 5.02 11.11 8.66
C PHE A 94 6.03 10.42 9.57
N GLN A 95 7.25 10.96 9.74
CA GLN A 95 8.17 10.44 10.74
C GLN A 95 7.68 10.75 12.16
N GLU A 96 7.08 11.91 12.36
CA GLU A 96 6.58 12.34 13.67
C GLU A 96 5.27 11.63 14.03
N HIS A 97 4.34 11.49 13.07
CA HIS A 97 2.97 11.05 13.34
C HIS A 97 2.71 9.58 12.99
N THR A 98 3.44 9.03 12.00
CA THR A 98 3.30 7.64 11.54
C THR A 98 4.67 6.98 11.31
N PRO A 99 5.59 6.98 12.30
CA PRO A 99 6.97 6.52 12.12
C PRO A 99 7.06 5.06 11.67
N LYS A 100 6.10 4.22 12.09
CA LYS A 100 6.08 2.80 11.68
C LYS A 100 5.71 2.67 10.22
N ALA A 101 4.87 3.55 9.68
CA ALA A 101 4.55 3.54 8.25
C ALA A 101 5.80 3.77 7.39
N VAL A 102 6.59 4.79 7.72
CA VAL A 102 7.88 5.07 7.06
C VAL A 102 8.81 3.86 7.19
N THR A 103 8.93 3.33 8.41
CA THR A 103 9.84 2.21 8.69
C THR A 103 9.42 0.93 7.96
N HIS A 104 8.13 0.58 7.95
CA HIS A 104 7.60 -0.65 7.35
C HIS A 104 7.60 -0.64 5.83
N LEU A 105 7.51 0.54 5.22
CA LEU A 105 7.75 0.70 3.78
C LEU A 105 9.22 0.40 3.44
N LEU A 106 10.16 0.96 4.21
CA LEU A 106 11.58 0.92 3.89
C LEU A 106 12.31 -0.34 4.39
N ASN A 107 11.77 -1.03 5.39
CA ASN A 107 12.31 -2.29 5.89
C ASN A 107 11.72 -3.53 5.18
N GLY A 108 10.93 -3.34 4.13
CA GLY A 108 10.39 -4.41 3.30
C GLY A 108 9.24 -5.21 3.92
N ARG A 109 8.68 -4.79 5.06
CA ARG A 109 7.45 -5.42 5.57
C ARG A 109 6.29 -5.22 4.61
N VAL A 110 6.16 -4.04 4.01
CA VAL A 110 5.20 -3.82 2.92
C VAL A 110 5.83 -4.28 1.61
N TRP A 111 5.21 -5.27 0.97
CA TRP A 111 5.73 -5.87 -0.27
C TRP A 111 4.89 -5.56 -1.52
N THR A 112 3.66 -5.12 -1.32
CA THR A 112 2.66 -4.99 -2.39
C THR A 112 1.60 -4.01 -1.95
N VAL A 113 1.23 -3.11 -2.84
CA VAL A 113 0.00 -2.32 -2.76
C VAL A 113 -0.92 -2.80 -3.87
N ALA A 114 -2.06 -3.39 -3.51
CA ALA A 114 -2.98 -4.03 -4.44
C ALA A 114 -4.27 -3.24 -4.54
N PHE A 115 -4.73 -2.98 -5.77
CA PHE A 115 -6.03 -2.39 -6.02
C PHE A 115 -7.11 -3.45 -5.87
N VAL A 116 -8.15 -3.13 -5.11
CA VAL A 116 -9.24 -4.08 -4.82
C VAL A 116 -10.60 -3.41 -4.92
N LYS A 117 -11.55 -4.10 -5.52
CA LYS A 117 -12.97 -3.77 -5.42
C LYS A 117 -13.60 -4.58 -4.30
N ILE A 118 -13.87 -3.93 -3.16
CA ILE A 118 -14.57 -4.54 -2.03
C ILE A 118 -15.92 -3.85 -1.87
N ASP A 119 -16.99 -4.59 -2.17
CA ASP A 119 -18.35 -4.04 -2.16
C ASP A 119 -18.99 -4.03 -0.76
N GLN A 120 -18.49 -4.85 0.18
CA GLN A 120 -19.05 -4.97 1.54
C GLN A 120 -18.30 -4.10 2.56
N ARG A 121 -19.03 -3.10 3.08
CA ARG A 121 -18.87 -2.21 4.25
C ARG A 121 -17.52 -1.56 4.58
N ASP A 122 -16.40 -2.18 4.28
CA ASP A 122 -15.12 -1.66 4.67
C ASP A 122 -14.60 -0.71 3.59
N TRP A 123 -14.38 0.55 3.96
CA TRP A 123 -13.80 1.60 3.12
C TRP A 123 -12.38 1.27 2.57
N ALA A 124 -11.90 0.09 2.92
CA ALA A 124 -10.53 -0.34 3.11
C ALA A 124 -9.51 0.21 2.10
N THR A 125 -8.71 1.17 2.60
CA THR A 125 -7.30 0.83 2.64
C THR A 125 -7.12 -0.20 3.77
N ARG A 126 -6.52 -1.36 3.52
CA ARG A 126 -6.29 -2.37 4.57
C ARG A 126 -4.93 -2.99 4.42
N THR A 127 -4.16 -3.01 5.51
CA THR A 127 -2.94 -3.81 5.52
C THR A 127 -3.27 -5.26 5.93
N ARG A 128 -2.90 -6.24 5.11
CA ARG A 128 -3.01 -7.68 5.39
C ARG A 128 -1.63 -8.28 5.53
N VAL A 129 -1.36 -8.93 6.64
CA VAL A 129 -0.09 -9.64 6.88
C VAL A 129 -0.26 -11.09 6.46
N LEU A 130 0.67 -11.61 5.67
CA LEU A 130 0.65 -13.02 5.29
C LEU A 130 0.98 -13.93 6.48
N PRO A 131 0.45 -15.17 6.51
CA PRO A 131 0.82 -16.17 7.51
C PRO A 131 2.34 -16.42 7.57
N GLU A 132 2.84 -16.81 8.74
CA GLU A 132 4.28 -16.99 9.00
C GLU A 132 4.97 -18.01 8.08
N GLU A 133 4.24 -19.04 7.67
CA GLU A 133 4.68 -20.04 6.69
C GLU A 133 4.98 -19.46 5.30
N LYS A 134 4.44 -18.28 4.98
CA LYS A 134 4.73 -17.51 3.76
C LYS A 134 5.81 -16.45 3.96
N ALA A 135 6.51 -16.46 5.10
CA ALA A 135 7.64 -15.59 5.31
C ALA A 135 8.73 -15.82 4.26
N VAL A 136 9.35 -14.74 3.82
CA VAL A 136 10.38 -14.73 2.78
C VAL A 136 11.71 -14.27 3.37
N VAL A 137 12.80 -14.71 2.78
CA VAL A 137 14.15 -14.25 3.10
C VAL A 137 14.55 -13.21 2.07
N VAL A 138 14.89 -12.00 2.53
CA VAL A 138 15.14 -10.84 1.67
C VAL A 138 16.44 -10.11 2.05
N GLY A 139 16.98 -9.42 1.05
CA GLY A 139 18.20 -8.62 1.14
C GLY A 139 19.46 -9.44 1.37
N MET A 140 20.60 -8.76 1.24
CA MET A 140 21.93 -9.34 1.42
C MET A 140 22.18 -9.91 2.83
N ARG A 141 21.38 -9.47 3.81
CA ARG A 141 21.44 -9.93 5.21
C ARG A 141 20.57 -11.15 5.49
N ASN A 142 19.90 -11.71 4.47
CA ASN A 142 18.97 -12.83 4.61
C ASN A 142 17.92 -12.60 5.70
N GLN A 143 17.32 -11.41 5.73
CA GLN A 143 16.33 -11.06 6.72
C GLN A 143 15.03 -11.82 6.44
N ARG A 144 14.54 -12.56 7.44
CA ARG A 144 13.24 -13.24 7.36
C ARG A 144 12.13 -12.25 7.68
N LEU A 145 11.25 -11.99 6.70
CA LEU A 145 10.11 -11.08 6.84
C LEU A 145 8.81 -11.79 6.54
N GLN A 146 7.76 -11.48 7.31
CA GLN A 146 6.38 -11.79 6.97
C GLN A 146 5.85 -10.63 6.11
N PRO A 147 5.57 -10.86 4.82
CA PRO A 147 5.13 -9.78 3.95
C PRO A 147 3.72 -9.30 4.28
N ALA A 148 3.48 -8.02 4.05
CA ALA A 148 2.18 -7.39 4.21
C ALA A 148 1.76 -6.67 2.93
N ALA A 149 0.50 -6.88 2.50
CA ALA A 149 -0.11 -6.20 1.37
C ALA A 149 -1.00 -5.05 1.86
N VAL A 150 -0.85 -3.87 1.27
CA VAL A 150 -1.80 -2.76 1.46
C VAL A 150 -2.84 -2.84 0.35
N LEU A 151 -4.08 -3.12 0.70
CA LEU A 151 -5.20 -3.14 -0.23
C LEU A 151 -5.75 -1.73 -0.36
N VAL A 152 -6.02 -1.23 -1.57
CA VAL A 152 -6.54 0.12 -1.83
C VAL A 152 -7.83 0.02 -2.63
N ASN A 153 -8.94 0.49 -2.06
CA ASN A 153 -10.24 0.52 -2.71
C ASN A 153 -10.59 1.94 -3.20
N VAL A 154 -10.26 2.23 -4.45
CA VAL A 154 -10.33 3.58 -5.02
C VAL A 154 -11.75 4.16 -5.11
N HIS A 155 -12.79 3.33 -5.19
CA HIS A 155 -14.17 3.83 -5.42
C HIS A 155 -15.00 3.99 -4.15
N ARG A 156 -14.45 3.63 -2.99
CA ARG A 156 -15.22 3.58 -1.75
C ARG A 156 -15.15 4.92 -1.01
N LEU A 157 -16.25 5.28 -0.34
CA LEU A 157 -16.39 6.46 0.51
C LEU A 157 -16.19 6.11 1.98
N ALA A 158 -15.47 6.96 2.72
CA ALA A 158 -15.33 6.82 4.16
C ALA A 158 -16.70 7.13 4.78
N ALA A 159 -17.16 6.30 5.71
CA ALA A 159 -18.32 6.63 6.51
C ALA A 159 -17.97 7.72 7.52
N PRO A 160 -18.92 8.57 7.97
CA PRO A 160 -18.61 9.66 8.92
C PRO A 160 -17.97 9.23 10.24
N ASP A 161 -18.19 7.98 10.65
CA ASP A 161 -17.64 7.34 11.85
C ASP A 161 -16.28 6.65 11.60
N ASP A 162 -15.82 6.60 10.35
CA ASP A 162 -14.54 6.01 9.99
C ASP A 162 -13.38 6.94 10.45
N PRO A 163 -12.31 6.41 11.09
CA PRO A 163 -11.18 7.20 11.59
C PRO A 163 -10.43 8.00 10.50
N PHE A 164 -10.64 7.68 9.23
CA PHE A 164 -10.04 8.38 8.09
C PHE A 164 -10.97 9.40 7.43
N TYR A 165 -12.24 9.47 7.85
CA TYR A 165 -13.19 10.46 7.34
C TYR A 165 -12.69 11.91 7.45
N PRO A 166 -11.98 12.34 8.52
CA PRO A 166 -11.43 13.70 8.59
C PRO A 166 -10.46 14.03 7.44
N ASP A 167 -9.69 13.05 6.97
CA ASP A 167 -8.74 13.23 5.87
C ASP A 167 -9.45 13.12 4.51
N ALA A 168 -10.46 12.25 4.39
CA ALA A 168 -11.18 12.01 3.14
C ALA A 168 -12.30 13.02 2.85
N GLN A 169 -12.91 13.61 3.88
CA GLN A 169 -13.99 14.61 3.80
C GLN A 169 -15.16 14.17 2.89
N GLY A 170 -15.50 12.89 2.92
CA GLY A 170 -16.57 12.31 2.09
C GLY A 170 -16.24 12.21 0.59
N LEU A 171 -14.96 12.25 0.22
CA LEU A 171 -14.48 11.92 -1.12
C LEU A 171 -14.15 10.41 -1.22
N PRO A 172 -14.30 9.81 -2.41
CA PRO A 172 -13.81 8.46 -2.63
C PRO A 172 -12.29 8.47 -2.65
N MET A 173 -11.67 7.34 -2.30
CA MET A 173 -10.22 7.26 -2.17
C MET A 173 -9.46 7.65 -3.45
N GLY A 174 -10.04 7.32 -4.60
CA GLY A 174 -9.50 7.68 -5.92
C GLY A 174 -9.59 9.16 -6.24
N ALA A 175 -10.38 9.95 -5.49
CA ALA A 175 -10.48 11.40 -5.62
C ALA A 175 -9.63 12.17 -4.60
N LEU A 176 -8.93 11.48 -3.71
CA LEU A 176 -8.07 12.13 -2.73
C LEU A 176 -6.87 12.78 -3.41
N SER A 177 -6.43 13.92 -2.88
CA SER A 177 -5.14 14.49 -3.24
C SER A 177 -4.01 13.56 -2.77
N THR A 178 -2.80 13.76 -3.31
CA THR A 178 -1.62 12.98 -2.91
C THR A 178 -1.38 13.03 -1.40
N ASP A 179 -1.54 14.20 -0.78
CA ASP A 179 -1.35 14.38 0.67
C ASP A 179 -2.43 13.65 1.47
N GLN A 180 -3.70 13.72 1.05
CA GLN A 180 -4.81 13.01 1.70
C GLN A 180 -4.61 11.49 1.59
N LEU A 181 -4.26 11.00 0.39
CA LEU A 181 -4.02 9.59 0.14
C LEU A 181 -2.83 9.08 0.97
N ALA A 182 -1.75 9.87 1.06
CA ALA A 182 -0.58 9.55 1.88
C ALA A 182 -0.94 9.43 3.38
N ARG A 183 -1.78 10.34 3.91
CA ARG A 183 -2.27 10.28 5.31
C ARG A 183 -3.06 9.00 5.57
N VAL A 184 -3.97 8.65 4.66
CA VAL A 184 -4.80 7.44 4.78
C VAL A 184 -3.93 6.19 4.76
N ILE A 185 -3.07 6.04 3.74
CA ILE A 185 -2.18 4.89 3.59
C ILE A 185 -1.22 4.78 4.80
N ALA A 186 -0.61 5.88 5.22
CA ALA A 186 0.33 5.87 6.34
C ALA A 186 -0.32 5.43 7.64
N ARG A 187 -1.50 5.98 7.97
CA ARG A 187 -2.22 5.57 9.17
C ARG A 187 -2.62 4.09 9.11
N GLU A 188 -3.08 3.61 7.96
CA GLU A 188 -3.41 2.20 7.77
C GLU A 188 -2.23 1.26 8.01
N ILE A 189 -1.05 1.60 7.48
CA ILE A 189 0.17 0.83 7.74
C ILE A 189 0.55 0.90 9.23
N GLN A 190 0.47 2.10 9.82
CA GLN A 190 0.83 2.37 11.21
C GLN A 190 0.03 1.52 12.20
N TYR A 191 -1.28 1.35 11.96
CA TYR A 191 -2.16 0.61 12.87
C TYR A 191 -2.12 -0.90 12.61
N ASN A 192 -2.14 -1.35 11.35
CA ASN A 192 -2.50 -2.74 11.06
C ASN A 192 -1.34 -3.75 11.03
N ILE A 193 -0.09 -3.37 10.74
CA ILE A 193 0.99 -4.37 10.53
C ILE A 193 1.35 -5.15 11.82
N LEU A 194 1.39 -4.47 12.96
CA LEU A 194 1.78 -5.11 14.23
C LEU A 194 0.59 -5.75 14.93
N GLU A 195 -0.56 -5.06 14.95
CA GLU A 195 -1.76 -5.55 15.63
C GLU A 195 -2.24 -6.87 15.03
N LYS A 196 -2.24 -7.00 13.69
CA LYS A 196 -2.70 -8.22 13.02
C LYS A 196 -1.75 -9.41 13.12
N SER A 197 -0.44 -9.16 13.20
CA SER A 197 0.53 -10.25 13.37
C SER A 197 0.51 -10.82 14.79
N GLN A 198 0.12 -10.02 15.80
CA GLN A 198 0.06 -10.45 17.21
C GLN A 198 -1.29 -11.04 17.63
N SER A 199 -2.40 -10.65 17.00
CA SER A 199 -3.77 -11.03 17.39
C SER A 199 -4.30 -12.32 16.74
N GLY A 200 -3.53 -12.97 15.87
CA GLY A 200 -3.97 -14.19 15.16
C GLY A 200 -4.98 -13.93 14.03
N HIS A 201 -5.25 -12.66 13.69
CA HIS A 201 -6.12 -12.29 12.57
C HIS A 201 -5.54 -12.65 11.18
N THR A 202 -4.28 -13.09 11.10
CA THR A 202 -3.60 -13.53 9.87
C THR A 202 -4.29 -14.72 9.18
N ALA A 203 -4.83 -15.67 9.95
CA ALA A 203 -5.53 -16.83 9.39
C ALA A 203 -6.88 -16.44 8.75
N GLN A 204 -7.60 -15.51 9.37
CA GLN A 204 -8.87 -14.98 8.85
C GLN A 204 -8.64 -14.07 7.62
N ASP A 205 -7.55 -13.30 7.61
CA ASP A 205 -7.12 -12.51 6.45
C ASP A 205 -6.73 -13.41 5.26
N ALA A 206 -6.18 -14.61 5.49
CA ALA A 206 -5.91 -15.57 4.42
C ALA A 206 -7.19 -16.21 3.85
N LEU A 207 -8.20 -16.45 4.68
CA LEU A 207 -9.49 -17.04 4.26
C LEU A 207 -10.36 -16.06 3.48
N THR A 208 -10.30 -14.77 3.81
CA THR A 208 -11.09 -13.70 3.19
C THR A 208 -10.36 -12.97 2.08
N ALA A 209 -9.15 -13.42 1.73
CA ALA A 209 -8.41 -12.87 0.61
C ALA A 209 -9.15 -13.20 -0.70
N PRO A 210 -9.34 -12.23 -1.60
CA PRO A 210 -9.75 -12.55 -2.97
C PRO A 210 -8.76 -13.57 -3.55
N LYS A 211 -9.27 -14.68 -4.09
CA LYS A 211 -8.48 -15.77 -4.66
C LYS A 211 -8.14 -15.54 -6.13
#